data_AF-A0AAV8E3W3-F1
#
_entry.id   AF-A0AAV8E3W3-F1
#
_cell.length_a   1.000
_cell.length_b   1.000
_cell.length_c   1.000
_cell.angle_alpha   90.00
_cell.angle_beta   90.00
_cell.angle_gamma   90.00
#
_symmetry.space_group_name_H-M   'P 1'
#
loop_
_entity.id
_entity.type
_entity.pdbx_description
1 polymer ?
#
loop_
_entity_poly.entity_id
_entity_poly.type
_entity_poly.pdbx_seq_one_letter_code
_entity_poly.pdbx_strand_id
1 'polypeptide(L)'
;MFQLSEDGYGGVVMDTGTAVTRLPQQAYSTLRDGFIAAAVGLPRTSGVSIFDTCYDLNGYSSVRVPTVSFYFTEGAILTLPARNFLIPVDNSGTFCFAFAPSPTGLSIMGNIQQEGIQITFDVANGFVGFGPNTC
;
A
#
# COMPACT_ATOMS: atom_id res chain seq x y z
N MET A 1 3.04 13.29 10.55
CA MET A 1 3.60 12.93 9.21
C MET A 1 2.57 13.11 8.11
N PHE A 2 1.36 12.55 8.22
CA PHE A 2 0.32 12.65 7.18
C PHE A 2 -0.71 13.77 7.41
N GLN A 3 -0.46 14.67 8.36
CA GLN A 3 -1.40 15.74 8.68
C GLN A 3 -1.48 16.73 7.53
N LEU A 4 -2.70 17.07 7.12
CA LEU A 4 -2.96 18.13 6.16
C LEU A 4 -2.88 19.48 6.88
N SER A 5 -2.09 20.42 6.36
CA SER A 5 -2.03 21.79 6.86
C SER A 5 -3.16 22.64 6.28
N GLU A 6 -3.43 23.79 6.91
CA GLU A 6 -4.42 24.75 6.41
C GLU A 6 -4.08 25.26 5.01
N ASP A 7 -2.79 25.34 4.68
CA ASP A 7 -2.27 25.73 3.36
C ASP A 7 -2.40 24.61 2.29
N GLY A 8 -2.98 23.46 2.63
CA GLY A 8 -3.16 22.33 1.72
C GLY A 8 -1.92 21.46 1.50
N TYR A 9 -0.86 21.65 2.30
CA TYR A 9 0.33 20.79 2.27
C TYR A 9 0.17 19.56 3.17
N GLY A 10 0.85 18.48 2.85
CA GLY A 10 0.74 17.22 3.58
C GLY A 10 -0.46 16.41 3.11
N GLY A 11 -1.14 15.73 4.04
CA GLY A 11 -2.22 14.80 3.70
C GLY A 11 -1.75 13.59 2.89
N VAL A 12 -2.72 12.92 2.26
CA VAL A 12 -2.50 11.79 1.34
C VAL A 12 -3.38 12.00 0.12
N VAL A 13 -2.78 11.97 -1.07
CA VAL A 13 -3.49 12.06 -2.35
C VAL A 13 -3.98 10.67 -2.75
N MET A 14 -5.26 10.53 -3.11
CA MET A 14 -5.74 9.33 -3.78
C MET A 14 -5.55 9.49 -5.28
N ASP A 15 -4.77 8.62 -5.90
CA ASP A 15 -4.40 8.74 -7.30
C ASP A 15 -4.43 7.39 -8.00
N THR A 16 -5.37 7.23 -8.92
CA THR A 16 -5.50 6.04 -9.76
C THR A 16 -4.49 6.02 -10.92
N GLY A 17 -3.84 7.16 -11.23
CA GLY A 17 -2.77 7.25 -12.21
C GLY A 17 -1.42 6.76 -11.69
N THR A 18 -1.25 6.67 -10.37
CA THR A 18 -0.06 6.10 -9.74
C THR A 18 -0.31 4.64 -9.38
N ALA A 19 0.47 3.71 -9.94
CA ALA A 19 0.24 2.27 -9.76
C ALA A 19 0.26 1.81 -8.29
N VAL A 20 1.27 2.21 -7.51
CA VAL A 20 1.49 1.77 -6.13
C VAL A 20 1.61 2.95 -5.18
N THR A 21 1.24 2.74 -3.91
CA THR A 21 1.32 3.77 -2.87
C THR A 21 2.76 4.28 -2.72
N ARG A 22 2.90 5.60 -2.81
CA ARG A 22 4.16 6.32 -2.63
C ARG A 22 4.14 7.05 -1.30
N LEU A 23 5.16 6.86 -0.48
CA LEU A 23 5.24 7.48 0.84
C LEU A 23 6.52 8.31 0.96
N PRO A 24 6.52 9.38 1.79
CA PRO A 24 7.75 10.04 2.19
C PRO A 24 8.77 9.01 2.68
N GLN A 25 10.06 9.22 2.39
CA GLN A 25 11.11 8.22 2.65
C GLN A 25 11.05 7.63 4.07
N GLN A 26 10.82 8.47 5.08
CA GLN A 26 10.73 8.03 6.48
C GLN A 26 9.52 7.12 6.73
N ALA A 27 8.34 7.47 6.22
CA ALA A 27 7.14 6.63 6.29
C ALA A 27 7.36 5.30 5.58
N TYR A 28 7.89 5.35 4.36
CA TYR A 28 8.16 4.18 3.55
C TYR A 28 9.11 3.20 4.26
N SER A 29 10.27 3.67 4.71
CA SER A 29 11.25 2.82 5.39
C SER A 29 10.66 2.19 6.65
N THR A 30 9.91 2.95 7.45
CA THR A 30 9.29 2.43 8.68
C THR A 30 8.27 1.33 8.38
N LEU A 31 7.39 1.54 7.39
CA LEU A 31 6.41 0.54 6.97
C LEU A 31 7.09 -0.71 6.39
N ARG A 32 8.07 -0.53 5.48
CA ARG A 32 8.82 -1.61 4.84
C ARG A 32 9.54 -2.46 5.88
N ASP A 33 10.28 -1.84 6.79
CA ASP A 33 11.09 -2.55 7.77
C ASP A 33 10.19 -3.30 8.76
N GLY A 34 9.06 -2.73 9.16
CA GLY A 34 8.04 -3.41 9.95
C GLY A 34 7.42 -4.61 9.22
N PHE A 35 7.11 -4.47 7.93
CA PHE A 35 6.61 -5.56 7.11
C PHE A 35 7.64 -6.70 7.00
N ILE A 36 8.92 -6.39 6.71
CA ILE A 36 10.00 -7.37 6.63
C ILE A 36 10.15 -8.12 7.95
N ALA A 37 10.13 -7.40 9.08
CA ALA A 37 10.27 -8.00 10.41
C ALA A 37 9.09 -8.93 10.76
N ALA A 38 7.89 -8.63 10.28
CA ALA A 38 6.70 -9.46 10.49
C ALA A 38 6.57 -10.62 9.49
N ALA A 39 7.12 -10.49 8.29
CA ALA A 39 7.07 -11.48 7.21
C ALA A 39 8.11 -12.61 7.39
N VAL A 40 8.26 -13.10 8.62
CA VAL A 40 9.24 -14.12 8.98
C VAL A 40 8.97 -15.41 8.21
N GLY A 41 10.03 -15.98 7.63
CA GLY A 41 9.97 -17.25 6.90
C GLY A 41 9.59 -17.12 5.42
N LEU A 42 9.26 -15.92 4.92
CA LEU A 42 9.13 -15.71 3.49
C LEU A 42 10.52 -15.54 2.84
N PRO A 43 10.84 -16.28 1.78
CA PRO A 43 12.14 -16.23 1.12
C PRO A 43 12.34 -14.91 0.37
N ARG A 44 13.12 -13.99 0.95
CA ARG A 44 13.44 -12.71 0.29
C ARG A 44 14.34 -12.92 -0.94
N THR A 45 14.10 -12.14 -1.98
CA THR A 45 14.93 -12.08 -3.20
C THR A 45 15.34 -10.63 -3.51
N SER A 46 16.10 -10.42 -4.58
CA SER A 46 16.51 -9.10 -5.04
C SER A 46 15.29 -8.23 -5.41
N GLY A 47 15.42 -6.93 -5.19
CA GLY A 47 14.43 -5.95 -5.63
C GLY A 47 14.26 -5.93 -7.15
N VAL A 48 13.09 -5.47 -7.60
CA VAL A 48 12.71 -5.38 -9.02
C VAL A 48 12.21 -3.97 -9.30
N SER A 49 12.86 -3.26 -10.21
CA SER A 49 12.48 -1.89 -10.60
C SER A 49 12.37 -0.95 -9.38
N ILE A 50 11.19 -0.39 -9.12
CA ILE A 50 10.91 0.52 -7.99
C ILE A 50 10.73 -0.20 -6.64
N PHE A 51 10.67 -1.54 -6.63
CA PHE A 51 10.44 -2.34 -5.44
C PHE A 51 11.75 -2.85 -4.86
N ASP A 52 12.04 -2.52 -3.60
CA ASP A 52 13.25 -2.97 -2.90
C ASP A 52 13.03 -4.24 -2.04
N THR A 53 11.76 -4.66 -1.90
CA THR A 53 11.34 -5.74 -1.01
C THR A 53 10.50 -6.72 -1.80
N CYS A 54 11.12 -7.84 -2.17
CA CYS A 54 10.50 -8.90 -2.96
C CYS A 54 10.79 -10.27 -2.35
N TYR A 55 9.96 -11.24 -2.69
CA TYR A 55 9.98 -12.60 -2.20
C TYR A 55 9.83 -13.59 -3.35
N ASP A 56 10.58 -14.70 -3.32
CA ASP A 56 10.46 -15.80 -4.27
C ASP A 56 9.47 -16.83 -3.75
N LEU A 57 8.22 -16.72 -4.20
CA LEU A 57 7.15 -17.62 -3.78
C LEU A 57 6.91 -18.76 -4.79
N ASN A 58 7.89 -19.04 -5.66
CA ASN A 58 7.78 -20.16 -6.58
C ASN A 58 7.62 -21.49 -5.83
N GLY A 59 6.69 -22.33 -6.28
CA GLY A 59 6.38 -23.62 -5.66
C GLY A 59 5.57 -23.54 -4.36
N TYR A 60 5.21 -22.36 -3.86
CA TYR A 60 4.30 -22.22 -2.74
C TYR A 60 2.84 -22.24 -3.22
N SER A 61 2.01 -23.10 -2.64
CA SER A 61 0.55 -23.11 -2.92
C SER A 61 -0.19 -22.00 -2.19
N SER A 62 0.29 -21.62 -1.01
CA SER A 62 -0.19 -20.47 -0.23
C SER A 62 0.88 -20.03 0.76
N VAL A 63 0.84 -18.75 1.14
CA VAL A 63 1.73 -18.18 2.16
C VAL A 63 0.93 -17.35 3.15
N ARG A 64 1.41 -17.27 4.39
CA ARG A 64 0.91 -16.31 5.38
C ARG A 64 1.74 -15.04 5.28
N VAL A 65 1.05 -13.90 5.19
CA VAL A 65 1.67 -12.58 5.09
C VAL A 65 1.17 -11.69 6.23
N PRO A 66 1.95 -10.68 6.66
CA PRO A 66 1.49 -9.71 7.63
C PRO A 66 0.25 -8.95 7.16
N THR A 67 -0.58 -8.52 8.11
CA THR A 67 -1.70 -7.61 7.82
C THR A 67 -1.21 -6.19 7.64
N VAL A 68 -1.67 -5.51 6.58
CA VAL A 68 -1.43 -4.09 6.34
C VAL A 68 -2.75 -3.34 6.38
N SER A 69 -2.79 -2.20 7.07
CA SER A 69 -4.01 -1.39 7.20
C SER A 69 -3.69 0.10 7.21
N PHE A 70 -4.59 0.90 6.63
CA PHE A 70 -4.59 2.34 6.77
C PHE A 70 -5.54 2.76 7.88
N TYR A 71 -5.08 3.65 8.76
CA TYR A 71 -5.85 4.22 9.86
C TYR A 71 -6.14 5.69 9.55
N PHE A 72 -7.41 6.07 9.58
CA PHE A 72 -7.87 7.43 9.26
C PHE A 72 -8.25 8.19 10.53
N THR A 73 -8.21 9.53 10.47
CA THR A 73 -8.39 10.44 11.62
C THR A 73 -9.69 10.21 12.39
N GLU A 74 -10.78 9.87 11.69
CA GLU A 74 -12.10 9.60 12.29
C GLU A 74 -12.30 8.13 12.72
N GLY A 75 -11.20 7.38 12.86
CA GLY A 75 -11.21 6.01 13.37
C GLY A 75 -11.55 4.93 12.34
N ALA A 76 -11.85 5.29 11.09
CA ALA A 76 -11.99 4.31 10.02
C ALA A 76 -10.67 3.54 9.81
N ILE A 77 -10.78 2.24 9.60
CA ILE A 77 -9.65 1.35 9.33
C ILE A 77 -9.89 0.66 7.99
N LEU A 78 -8.98 0.84 7.04
CA LEU A 78 -8.98 0.11 5.79
C LEU A 78 -7.91 -0.98 5.83
N THR A 79 -8.33 -2.21 6.10
CA THR A 79 -7.45 -3.38 6.01
C THR A 79 -7.35 -3.84 4.58
N LEU A 80 -6.12 -3.89 4.06
CA LEU A 80 -5.87 -4.24 2.67
C LEU A 80 -5.88 -5.76 2.48
N PRO A 81 -6.50 -6.28 1.40
CA PRO A 81 -6.27 -7.64 0.96
C PRO A 81 -4.80 -7.86 0.57
N ALA A 82 -4.29 -9.08 0.70
CA ALA A 82 -2.89 -9.40 0.38
C ALA A 82 -2.46 -8.96 -1.04
N ARG A 83 -3.35 -9.13 -2.03
CA ARG A 83 -3.12 -8.71 -3.42
C ARG A 83 -2.87 -7.20 -3.58
N ASN A 84 -3.36 -6.39 -2.63
CA ASN A 84 -3.23 -4.93 -2.65
C ASN A 84 -1.92 -4.45 -2.02
N PHE A 85 -1.07 -5.34 -1.49
CA PHE A 85 0.25 -4.95 -0.97
C PHE A 85 1.38 -5.92 -1.32
N LEU A 86 1.09 -7.10 -1.87
CA LEU A 86 2.09 -8.06 -2.33
C LEU A 86 1.69 -8.53 -3.73
N ILE A 87 2.34 -7.97 -4.76
CA ILE A 87 1.95 -8.15 -6.16
C ILE A 87 2.94 -9.03 -6.93
N PRO A 88 2.49 -9.84 -7.89
CA PRO A 88 3.39 -10.53 -8.80
C PRO A 88 4.07 -9.51 -9.71
N VAL A 89 5.38 -9.65 -9.93
CA VAL A 89 6.16 -8.79 -10.86
C VAL A 89 6.71 -9.55 -12.06
N ASP A 90 6.57 -10.87 -12.05
CA ASP A 90 6.91 -11.77 -13.15
C ASP A 90 5.98 -13.01 -13.14
N ASN A 91 6.21 -13.91 -14.10
CA ASN A 91 5.50 -15.19 -14.20
C ASN A 91 6.27 -16.34 -13.52
N SER A 92 7.36 -16.03 -12.80
CA SER A 92 8.27 -17.00 -12.19
C SER A 92 8.02 -17.18 -10.68
N GLY A 93 7.07 -16.44 -10.11
CA GLY A 93 6.72 -16.52 -8.69
C GLY A 93 7.36 -15.43 -7.84
N THR A 94 7.92 -14.37 -8.43
CA THR A 94 8.42 -13.22 -7.65
C THR A 94 7.28 -12.29 -7.28
N PHE A 95 7.12 -12.02 -5.99
CA PHE A 95 6.15 -11.07 -5.47
C PHE A 95 6.83 -9.94 -4.73
N CYS A 96 6.44 -8.70 -5.00
CA CYS A 96 7.03 -7.51 -4.39
C CYS A 96 6.03 -6.72 -3.54
N PHE A 97 6.55 -6.13 -2.46
CA PHE A 97 5.77 -5.27 -1.57
C PHE A 97 5.41 -3.98 -2.31
N ALA A 98 4.11 -3.77 -2.55
CA ALA A 98 3.58 -2.74 -3.44
C ALA A 98 3.53 -1.35 -2.80
N PHE A 99 4.61 -0.95 -2.16
CA PHE A 99 4.87 0.38 -1.63
C PHE A 99 6.25 0.82 -2.09
N ALA A 100 6.46 2.12 -2.28
CA ALA A 100 7.76 2.65 -2.67
C ALA A 100 7.98 4.06 -2.13
N PRO A 101 9.23 4.54 -2.02
CA PRO A 101 9.48 5.90 -1.61
C PRO A 101 8.98 6.88 -2.68
N SER A 102 8.51 8.04 -2.23
CA SER A 102 8.05 9.15 -3.05
C SER A 102 9.22 10.07 -3.42
N PRO A 103 9.54 10.25 -4.71
CA PRO A 103 10.62 11.15 -5.14
C PRO A 103 10.40 12.61 -4.75
N THR A 104 9.14 13.03 -4.67
CA THR A 104 8.73 14.42 -4.33
C THR A 104 8.44 14.61 -2.85
N GLY A 105 8.45 13.53 -2.06
CA GLY A 105 8.01 13.55 -0.66
C GLY A 105 6.49 13.60 -0.48
N LEU A 106 5.69 13.56 -1.55
CA LEU A 106 4.23 13.47 -1.45
C LEU A 106 3.79 12.09 -0.94
N SER A 107 2.72 12.05 -0.16
CA SER A 107 2.04 10.80 0.20
C SER A 107 0.91 10.55 -0.81
N ILE A 108 0.94 9.40 -1.48
CA ILE A 108 0.00 9.02 -2.52
C ILE A 108 -0.51 7.61 -2.25
N MET A 109 -1.81 7.42 -2.13
CA MET A 109 -2.47 6.13 -2.18
C MET A 109 -2.68 5.72 -3.65
N GLY A 110 -1.93 4.73 -4.11
CA GLY A 110 -1.94 4.30 -5.51
C GLY A 110 -3.10 3.36 -5.85
N ASN A 111 -3.26 3.10 -7.15
CA ASN A 111 -4.32 2.28 -7.72
C ASN A 111 -4.40 0.88 -7.10
N ILE A 112 -3.26 0.18 -6.98
CA ILE A 112 -3.23 -1.18 -6.42
C ILE A 112 -3.76 -1.22 -4.99
N GLN A 113 -3.62 -0.17 -4.18
CA GLN A 113 -4.20 -0.13 -2.84
C GLN A 113 -5.71 0.19 -2.84
N GLN A 114 -6.26 0.65 -3.95
CA GLN A 114 -7.67 0.96 -4.14
C GLN A 114 -8.45 -0.19 -4.82
N GLU A 115 -7.76 -1.05 -5.57
CA GLU A 115 -8.37 -2.11 -6.39
C GLU A 115 -9.25 -3.10 -5.62
N GLY A 116 -10.49 -3.26 -6.09
CA GLY A 116 -11.47 -4.19 -5.52
C GLY A 116 -11.96 -3.78 -4.12
N ILE A 117 -11.91 -2.48 -3.83
CA ILE A 117 -12.51 -1.83 -2.66
C ILE A 117 -13.54 -0.84 -3.20
N GLN A 118 -14.75 -0.82 -2.64
CA GLN A 118 -15.72 0.23 -2.99
C GLN A 118 -15.29 1.52 -2.29
N ILE A 119 -15.01 2.56 -3.08
CA ILE A 119 -14.64 3.89 -2.58
C ILE A 119 -15.78 4.86 -2.93
N THR A 120 -16.28 5.56 -1.93
CA THR A 120 -17.37 6.54 -2.07
C THR A 120 -16.87 7.92 -1.66
N PHE A 121 -17.29 8.94 -2.40
CA PHE A 121 -16.93 10.33 -2.14
C PHE A 121 -18.20 11.12 -1.83
N ASP A 122 -18.36 11.51 -0.56
CA ASP A 122 -19.36 12.49 -0.16
C ASP A 122 -18.73 13.88 -0.25
N VAL A 123 -18.78 14.44 -1.45
CA VAL A 123 -18.19 15.76 -1.74
C VAL A 123 -18.92 16.88 -0.99
N ALA A 124 -20.20 16.70 -0.68
CA ALA A 124 -20.98 17.71 0.04
C ALA A 124 -20.55 17.85 1.50
N ASN A 125 -20.21 16.74 2.15
CA ASN A 125 -19.77 16.73 3.54
C ASN A 125 -18.25 16.55 3.72
N GLY A 126 -17.51 16.34 2.63
CA GLY A 126 -16.05 16.21 2.65
C GLY A 126 -15.55 14.86 3.16
N PHE A 127 -16.33 13.78 2.98
CA PHE A 127 -15.96 12.44 3.47
C PHE A 127 -15.60 11.48 2.34
N VAL A 128 -14.71 10.55 2.66
CA VAL A 128 -14.41 9.37 1.84
C VAL A 128 -14.78 8.13 2.64
N GLY A 129 -15.56 7.25 2.02
CA GLY A 129 -16.00 5.97 2.61
C GLY A 129 -15.39 4.78 1.89
N PHE A 130 -15.02 3.75 2.65
CA PHE A 130 -14.53 2.47 2.12
C PHE A 130 -15.48 1.34 2.50
N GLY A 131 -15.86 0.52 1.53
CA GLY A 131 -16.82 -0.56 1.72
C GLY A 131 -16.42 -1.85 0.99
N PRO A 132 -17.13 -2.96 1.29
CA PRO A 132 -16.97 -4.20 0.54
C PRO A 132 -17.30 -3.97 -0.94
N ASN A 133 -16.55 -4.59 -1.84
CA ASN A 133 -16.86 -4.54 -3.27
C ASN A 133 -18.06 -5.44 -3.56
N THR A 134 -19.27 -4.87 -3.56
CA THR A 134 -20.54 -5.58 -3.82
C THR A 134 -21.13 -5.31 -5.20
N CYS A 135 -20.31 -4.90 -6.17
CA CYS A 135 -20.75 -4.67 -7.54
C CYS A 135 -21.36 -5.92 -8.19
#